data_AF-A0A1C4DER1-F1
#
_entry.id   AF-A0A1C4DER1-F1
#
_cell.length_a   1.000
_cell.length_b   1.000
_cell.length_c   1.000
_cell.angle_alpha   90.00
_cell.angle_beta   90.00
_cell.angle_gamma   90.00
#
_symmetry.space_group_name_H-M   'P 1'
#
loop_
_entity.id
_entity.type
_entity.pdbx_description
1 polymer ?
#
loop_
_entity_poly.entity_id
_entity_poly.type
_entity_poly.pdbx_seq_one_letter_code
_entity_poly.pdbx_strand_id
1 'polypeptide(L)'
;MNITTNNKPWSVTIGLIGDGQEIYSGEEGGLALWNHAIAGKNVTVHSKHPNSLFRNAAHYRTHSQLHLNSSFRAHAALKYYEIINSLLDANFEQTKQLIHNLPKEHYQLFITRDLDKAQLTLHQLYQDDTKTVGVVCSGGANHQKEVPVLPRDERYERPSKIAQYFNYPESQYYCRALNYSSTEFQTQGLELDMTLVHWDDDLYLQNGT
;
A
#
# COMPACT_ATOMS: atom_id res chain seq x y z
N MET A 1 20.01 4.13 1.29
CA MET A 1 20.56 4.31 -0.07
C MET A 1 21.60 3.24 -0.47
N ASN A 2 21.75 2.13 0.28
CA ASN A 2 22.67 1.05 -0.10
C ASN A 2 21.98 -0.08 -0.89
N ILE A 3 20.64 -0.16 -0.92
CA ILE A 3 19.90 -1.21 -1.66
C ILE A 3 20.10 -1.11 -3.18
N THR A 4 20.27 0.12 -3.68
CA THR A 4 20.49 0.37 -5.10
C THR A 4 21.93 0.10 -5.52
N THR A 5 22.91 0.34 -4.66
CA THR A 5 24.34 0.29 -5.00
C THR A 5 25.09 -0.95 -4.49
N ASN A 6 24.56 -1.67 -3.50
CA ASN A 6 25.26 -2.83 -2.93
C ASN A 6 25.28 -3.99 -3.94
N ASN A 7 26.48 -4.52 -4.23
CA ASN A 7 26.73 -5.61 -5.17
C ASN A 7 26.21 -5.39 -6.61
N LYS A 8 26.06 -4.14 -7.06
CA LYS A 8 25.61 -3.83 -8.43
C LYS A 8 26.59 -2.90 -9.15
N PRO A 9 26.97 -3.17 -10.41
CA PRO A 9 27.91 -2.33 -11.17
C PRO A 9 27.34 -0.95 -11.53
N TRP A 10 26.01 -0.82 -11.60
CA TRP A 10 25.30 0.45 -11.76
C TRP A 10 23.89 0.35 -11.18
N SER A 11 23.28 1.50 -10.88
CA SER A 11 21.87 1.58 -10.49
C SER A 11 21.25 2.91 -10.87
N VAL A 12 19.94 2.90 -11.10
CA VAL A 12 19.13 4.10 -11.34
C VAL A 12 18.04 4.13 -10.27
N THR A 13 17.88 5.26 -9.60
CA THR A 13 16.76 5.49 -8.67
C THR A 13 15.76 6.42 -9.34
N ILE A 14 14.54 5.94 -9.52
CA ILE A 14 13.44 6.73 -10.09
C ILE A 14 12.45 7.00 -8.96
N GLY A 15 12.20 8.27 -8.67
CA GLY A 15 11.16 8.71 -7.74
C GLY A 15 9.96 9.25 -8.51
N LEU A 16 8.79 8.64 -8.32
CA LEU A 16 7.52 9.16 -8.82
C LEU A 16 6.83 9.88 -7.66
N ILE A 17 6.50 11.15 -7.86
CA ILE A 17 5.93 12.02 -6.83
C ILE A 17 4.64 12.65 -7.33
N GLY A 18 3.65 12.77 -6.47
CA GLY A 18 2.35 13.38 -6.74
C GLY A 18 1.86 14.17 -5.53
N ASP A 19 0.85 15.01 -5.76
CA ASP A 19 0.15 15.73 -4.70
C ASP A 19 -0.94 14.84 -4.05
N GLY A 20 -1.32 15.13 -2.80
CA GLY A 20 -2.48 14.50 -2.14
C GLY A 20 -2.22 13.10 -1.58
N GLN A 21 -0.98 12.81 -1.19
CA GLN A 21 -0.62 11.55 -0.52
C GLN A 21 -0.70 11.66 1.01
N GLU A 22 -1.08 12.81 1.56
CA GLU A 22 -1.21 13.05 3.00
C GLU A 22 -2.49 12.38 3.52
N ILE A 23 -2.33 11.32 4.32
CA ILE A 23 -3.46 10.55 4.88
C ILE A 23 -3.57 10.66 6.40
N TYR A 24 -2.55 11.24 7.07
CA TYR A 24 -2.53 11.37 8.53
C TYR A 24 -2.46 12.83 8.99
N SER A 25 -3.15 13.12 10.11
CA SER A 25 -3.21 14.47 10.67
C SER A 25 -1.85 14.88 11.25
N GLY A 26 -1.24 15.93 10.68
CA GLY A 26 0.06 16.45 11.12
C GLY A 26 1.26 16.09 10.23
N GLU A 27 1.03 15.43 9.10
CA GLU A 27 2.08 15.25 8.08
C GLU A 27 2.47 16.59 7.46
N GLU A 28 3.77 16.86 7.34
CA GLU A 28 4.25 17.92 6.45
C GLU A 28 3.98 17.46 5.01
N GLY A 29 3.11 18.17 4.29
CA GLY A 29 2.63 17.79 2.97
C GLY A 29 3.32 18.48 1.80
N GLY A 30 3.14 17.91 0.62
CA GLY A 30 3.36 18.56 -0.67
C GLY A 30 4.77 18.48 -1.28
N LEU A 31 4.85 18.86 -2.55
CA LEU A 31 6.06 18.81 -3.37
C LEU A 31 7.22 19.68 -2.86
N ALA A 32 6.96 20.61 -1.94
CA ALA A 32 7.97 21.49 -1.36
C ALA A 32 9.03 20.70 -0.56
N LEU A 33 8.63 19.65 0.16
CA LEU A 33 9.56 18.79 0.90
C LEU A 33 10.50 18.04 -0.03
N TRP A 34 9.99 17.59 -1.19
CA TRP A 34 10.83 16.97 -2.21
C TRP A 34 11.89 17.94 -2.73
N ASN A 35 11.53 19.20 -2.96
CA ASN A 35 12.50 20.23 -3.33
C ASN A 35 13.55 20.47 -2.22
N HIS A 36 13.18 20.41 -0.95
CA HIS A 36 14.15 20.47 0.15
C HIS A 36 15.07 19.23 0.15
N ALA A 37 14.51 18.04 0.00
CA ALA A 37 15.23 16.77 0.05
C ALA A 37 16.27 16.62 -1.07
N ILE A 38 16.08 17.26 -2.22
CA ILE A 38 17.04 17.23 -3.34
C ILE A 38 18.11 18.34 -3.28
N ALA A 39 18.04 19.24 -2.29
CA ALA A 39 19.03 20.31 -2.14
C ALA A 39 20.46 19.75 -2.05
N GLY A 40 21.35 20.29 -2.90
CA GLY A 40 22.76 19.86 -2.98
C GLY A 40 22.97 18.48 -3.60
N LYS A 41 21.94 17.83 -4.16
CA LYS A 41 22.05 16.53 -4.82
C LYS A 41 21.99 16.68 -6.34
N ASN A 42 22.69 15.80 -7.05
CA ASN A 42 22.65 15.76 -8.51
C ASN A 42 21.39 15.02 -9.02
N VAL A 43 20.23 15.63 -8.84
CA VAL A 43 18.93 15.07 -9.23
C VAL A 43 18.38 15.83 -10.43
N THR A 44 17.94 15.08 -11.45
CA THR A 44 17.17 15.63 -12.58
C THR A 44 15.69 15.47 -12.31
N VAL A 45 14.95 16.58 -12.30
CA VAL A 45 13.49 16.60 -12.13
C VAL A 45 12.82 16.74 -13.50
N HIS A 46 11.86 15.87 -13.75
CA HIS A 46 10.96 15.94 -14.90
C HIS A 46 9.53 16.23 -14.41
N SER A 47 8.86 17.26 -14.94
CA SER A 47 7.53 17.67 -14.47
C SER A 47 6.72 18.36 -15.57
N LYS A 48 5.39 18.43 -15.43
CA LYS A 48 4.52 19.26 -16.29
C LYS A 48 4.47 20.73 -15.86
N HIS A 49 4.85 21.03 -14.62
CA HIS A 49 4.71 22.37 -14.04
C HIS A 49 5.96 23.23 -14.31
N PRO A 50 5.86 24.56 -14.20
CA PRO A 50 7.04 25.43 -14.18
C PRO A 50 8.01 25.10 -13.03
N ASN A 51 9.30 25.40 -13.20
CA ASN A 51 10.37 25.13 -12.22
C ASN A 51 10.26 25.93 -10.90
N SER A 52 9.15 26.64 -10.66
CA SER A 52 8.96 27.39 -9.42
C SER A 52 8.96 26.49 -8.18
N LEU A 53 8.57 25.22 -8.34
CA LEU A 53 8.47 24.23 -7.27
C LEU A 53 9.78 23.49 -6.95
N PHE A 54 10.68 23.30 -7.92
CA PHE A 54 11.89 22.46 -7.78
C PHE A 54 13.20 23.22 -8.03
N ARG A 55 13.31 24.41 -7.43
CA ARG A 55 14.47 25.32 -7.60
C ARG A 55 15.82 24.71 -7.21
N ASN A 56 15.81 23.70 -6.35
CA ASN A 56 17.01 23.04 -5.86
C ASN A 56 17.47 21.86 -6.76
N ALA A 57 16.72 21.53 -7.81
CA ALA A 57 17.10 20.48 -8.74
C ALA A 57 18.37 20.87 -9.52
N ALA A 58 19.31 19.93 -9.67
CA ALA A 58 20.51 20.15 -10.49
C ALA A 58 20.16 20.37 -11.97
N HIS A 59 19.13 19.64 -12.43
CA HIS A 59 18.56 19.81 -13.76
C HIS A 59 17.03 19.75 -13.67
N TYR A 60 16.35 20.64 -14.40
CA TYR A 60 14.90 20.65 -14.51
C TYR A 60 14.49 20.58 -15.96
N ARG A 61 13.58 19.68 -16.31
CA ARG A 61 13.07 19.54 -17.67
C ARG A 61 11.56 19.39 -17.67
N THR A 62 10.87 20.33 -18.33
CA THR A 62 9.43 20.23 -18.50
C THR A 62 9.09 19.14 -19.52
N HIS A 63 8.35 18.11 -19.08
CA HIS A 63 7.88 17.02 -19.94
C HIS A 63 6.42 16.74 -19.60
N SER A 64 5.50 17.24 -20.42
CA SER A 64 4.05 16.99 -20.26
C SER A 64 3.69 15.50 -20.40
N GLN A 65 4.40 14.77 -21.26
CA GLN A 65 4.18 13.34 -21.52
C GLN A 65 4.56 12.42 -20.34
N LEU A 66 5.41 12.89 -19.42
CA LEU A 66 5.80 12.14 -18.23
C LEU A 66 4.87 12.40 -17.03
N HIS A 67 3.87 13.26 -17.21
CA HIS A 67 2.85 13.48 -16.21
C HIS A 67 1.73 12.46 -16.36
N LEU A 68 1.67 11.53 -15.42
CA LEU A 68 0.65 10.49 -15.33
C LEU A 68 -0.67 11.11 -14.85
N ASN A 69 -1.43 11.72 -15.77
CA ASN A 69 -2.79 12.25 -15.53
C ASN A 69 -3.91 11.22 -15.74
N SER A 70 -3.55 10.04 -16.25
CA SER A 70 -4.46 8.95 -16.54
C SER A 70 -4.07 7.79 -15.63
N SER A 71 -4.89 7.56 -14.60
CA SER A 71 -4.78 6.33 -13.84
C SER A 71 -5.41 5.23 -14.69
N PHE A 72 -4.61 4.41 -15.35
CA PHE A 72 -5.10 3.18 -15.99
C PHE A 72 -5.78 2.26 -14.96
N ARG A 73 -5.38 2.37 -13.69
CA ARG A 73 -6.05 1.73 -12.56
C ARG A 73 -7.36 2.42 -12.17
N ALA A 74 -7.67 3.66 -12.57
CA ALA A 74 -8.85 4.38 -12.08
C ALA A 74 -10.17 3.77 -12.53
N HIS A 75 -10.30 3.25 -13.76
CA HIS A 75 -11.60 2.67 -14.14
C HIS A 75 -11.97 1.43 -13.31
N ALA A 76 -10.96 0.64 -12.94
CA ALA A 76 -11.08 -0.50 -12.04
C ALA A 76 -11.22 -0.04 -10.57
N ALA A 77 -10.34 0.87 -10.13
CA ALA A 77 -10.31 1.42 -8.78
C ALA A 77 -11.58 2.20 -8.39
N LEU A 78 -12.21 2.89 -9.35
CA LEU A 78 -13.50 3.56 -9.14
C LEU A 78 -14.59 2.54 -8.78
N LYS A 79 -14.61 1.37 -9.43
CA LYS A 79 -15.56 0.30 -9.10
C LYS A 79 -15.30 -0.31 -7.73
N TYR A 80 -14.03 -0.47 -7.32
CA TYR A 80 -13.70 -0.97 -5.97
C TYR A 80 -14.09 0.01 -4.88
N TYR A 81 -13.79 1.27 -5.08
CA TYR A 81 -14.19 2.33 -4.16
C TYR A 81 -15.70 2.34 -3.96
N GLU A 82 -16.48 2.20 -5.05
CA GLU A 82 -17.94 2.14 -4.97
C GLU A 82 -18.44 0.91 -4.19
N ILE A 83 -17.82 -0.27 -4.38
CA ILE A 83 -18.16 -1.48 -3.60
C ILE A 83 -17.91 -1.25 -2.11
N ILE A 84 -16.75 -0.71 -1.75
CA ILE A 84 -16.39 -0.47 -0.35
C ILE A 84 -17.33 0.56 0.27
N ASN A 85 -17.58 1.70 -0.39
CA ASN A 85 -18.51 2.70 0.16
C ASN A 85 -19.92 2.14 0.31
N SER A 86 -20.44 1.45 -0.70
CA SER A 86 -21.76 0.84 -0.62
C SER A 86 -21.87 -0.17 0.53
N LEU A 87 -20.79 -0.88 0.85
CA LEU A 87 -20.71 -1.78 2.00
C LEU A 87 -20.70 -1.01 3.32
N LEU A 88 -19.87 0.04 3.42
CA LEU A 88 -19.75 0.89 4.61
C LEU A 88 -21.06 1.66 4.90
N ASP A 89 -21.79 2.05 3.86
CA ASP A 89 -23.11 2.71 3.94
C ASP A 89 -24.27 1.71 4.19
N ALA A 90 -23.96 0.43 4.45
CA ALA A 90 -24.92 -0.65 4.64
C ALA A 90 -25.93 -0.86 3.48
N ASN A 91 -25.60 -0.39 2.27
CA ASN A 91 -26.40 -0.64 1.08
C ASN A 91 -26.03 -2.00 0.46
N PHE A 92 -26.47 -3.08 1.10
CA PHE A 92 -26.08 -4.45 0.72
C PHE A 92 -26.59 -4.87 -0.66
N GLU A 93 -27.76 -4.38 -1.09
CA GLU A 93 -28.30 -4.69 -2.42
C GLU A 93 -27.45 -4.07 -3.53
N GLN A 94 -27.06 -2.80 -3.40
CA GLN A 94 -26.13 -2.17 -4.34
C GLN A 94 -24.76 -2.85 -4.28
N THR A 95 -24.23 -3.12 -3.08
CA THR A 95 -22.94 -3.82 -2.90
C THR A 95 -22.93 -5.15 -3.65
N LYS A 96 -24.00 -5.94 -3.50
CA LYS A 96 -24.15 -7.24 -4.18
C LYS A 96 -24.20 -7.10 -5.70
N GLN A 97 -24.92 -6.10 -6.22
CA GLN A 97 -24.98 -5.83 -7.66
C GLN A 97 -23.60 -5.43 -8.21
N LEU A 98 -22.89 -4.55 -7.51
CA LEU A 98 -21.55 -4.10 -7.90
C LEU A 98 -20.55 -5.27 -7.91
N ILE A 99 -20.56 -6.14 -6.89
CA ILE A 99 -19.72 -7.34 -6.84
C ILE A 99 -20.07 -8.32 -7.97
N HIS A 100 -21.35 -8.52 -8.28
CA HIS A 100 -21.77 -9.43 -9.35
C HIS A 100 -21.24 -9.01 -10.73
N ASN A 101 -21.08 -7.71 -10.93
CA ASN A 101 -20.59 -7.12 -12.17
C ASN A 101 -19.05 -7.11 -12.27
N LEU A 102 -18.33 -7.55 -11.24
CA LEU A 102 -16.87 -7.66 -11.30
C LEU A 102 -16.45 -8.84 -12.21
N PRO A 103 -15.41 -8.65 -13.05
CA PRO A 103 -14.83 -9.76 -13.80
C PRO A 103 -14.14 -10.72 -12.83
N LYS A 104 -14.79 -11.85 -12.56
CA LYS A 104 -14.39 -12.84 -11.54
C LYS A 104 -13.00 -13.44 -11.77
N GLU A 105 -12.55 -13.46 -13.02
CA GLU A 105 -11.22 -13.93 -13.42
C GLU A 105 -10.09 -12.99 -13.00
N HIS A 106 -10.43 -11.73 -12.71
CA HIS A 106 -9.48 -10.71 -12.28
C HIS A 106 -9.65 -10.31 -10.81
N TYR A 107 -10.86 -10.49 -10.26
CA TYR A 107 -11.20 -10.04 -8.90
C TYR A 107 -11.98 -11.13 -8.16
N GLN A 108 -11.25 -11.84 -7.31
CA GLN A 108 -11.80 -12.86 -6.42
C GLN A 108 -11.92 -12.28 -5.02
N LEU A 109 -13.14 -12.27 -4.49
CA LEU A 109 -13.43 -11.87 -3.11
C LEU A 109 -13.78 -13.13 -2.33
N PHE A 110 -13.09 -13.32 -1.21
CA PHE A 110 -13.30 -14.44 -0.30
C PHE A 110 -13.66 -13.89 1.07
N ILE A 111 -14.57 -14.57 1.76
CA ILE A 111 -14.97 -14.25 3.12
C ILE A 111 -14.96 -15.56 3.90
N THR A 112 -14.31 -15.55 5.04
CA THR A 112 -14.25 -16.68 5.96
C THR A 112 -14.14 -16.15 7.39
N ARG A 113 -14.63 -16.91 8.35
CA ARG A 113 -14.45 -16.67 9.80
C ARG A 113 -13.39 -17.59 10.40
N ASP A 114 -12.66 -18.30 9.54
CA ASP A 114 -11.63 -19.28 9.88
C ASP A 114 -10.32 -18.75 9.32
N LEU A 115 -9.45 -18.26 10.23
CA LEU A 115 -8.17 -17.66 9.90
C LEU A 115 -7.21 -18.69 9.29
N ASP A 116 -7.13 -19.89 9.86
CA ASP A 116 -6.27 -20.96 9.37
C ASP A 116 -6.61 -21.32 7.92
N LYS A 117 -7.91 -21.42 7.61
CA LYS A 117 -8.39 -21.63 6.24
C LYS A 117 -8.01 -20.48 5.31
N ALA A 118 -8.07 -19.24 5.78
CA ALA A 118 -7.69 -18.08 4.99
C ALA A 118 -6.19 -18.11 4.64
N GLN A 119 -5.34 -18.36 5.64
CA GLN A 119 -3.89 -18.45 5.46
C GLN A 119 -3.50 -19.61 4.54
N LEU A 120 -4.10 -20.79 4.73
CA LEU A 120 -3.90 -21.95 3.86
C LEU A 120 -4.28 -21.62 2.41
N THR A 121 -5.41 -20.93 2.20
CA THR A 121 -5.87 -20.54 0.87
C THR A 121 -4.87 -19.60 0.19
N LEU A 122 -4.33 -18.61 0.91
CA LEU A 122 -3.32 -17.69 0.36
C LEU A 122 -2.05 -18.43 -0.08
N HIS A 123 -1.53 -19.35 0.74
CA HIS A 123 -0.37 -20.16 0.38
C HIS A 123 -0.61 -21.03 -0.85
N GLN A 124 -1.83 -21.55 -1.02
CA GLN A 124 -2.17 -22.39 -2.17
C GLN A 124 -2.36 -21.59 -3.47
N LEU A 125 -2.89 -20.37 -3.39
CA LEU A 125 -3.10 -19.49 -4.54
C LEU A 125 -1.79 -18.95 -5.11
N TYR A 126 -0.79 -18.71 -4.26
CA TYR A 126 0.47 -18.07 -4.63
C TYR A 126 1.68 -18.92 -4.25
N GLN A 127 1.82 -20.04 -4.96
CA GLN A 127 2.91 -21.00 -4.74
C GLN A 127 4.27 -20.50 -5.22
N ASP A 128 4.30 -19.58 -6.18
CA ASP A 128 5.54 -18.91 -6.61
C ASP A 128 5.89 -17.72 -5.70
N ASP A 129 7.17 -17.37 -5.64
CA ASP A 129 7.68 -16.22 -4.87
C ASP A 129 7.63 -14.90 -5.65
N THR A 130 6.96 -14.87 -6.82
CA THR A 130 6.88 -13.64 -7.63
C THR A 130 5.80 -12.69 -7.17
N LYS A 131 4.79 -13.22 -6.48
CA LYS A 131 3.65 -12.46 -5.94
C LYS A 131 3.69 -12.43 -4.43
N THR A 132 3.30 -11.31 -3.84
CA THR A 132 3.43 -11.06 -2.42
C THR A 132 2.06 -11.09 -1.77
N VAL A 133 1.90 -11.89 -0.71
CA VAL A 133 0.69 -11.94 0.10
C VAL A 133 0.99 -11.51 1.52
N GLY A 134 0.00 -11.00 2.22
CA GLY A 134 0.17 -10.54 3.59
C GLY A 134 -1.16 -10.27 4.29
N VAL A 135 -1.08 -10.06 5.60
CA VAL A 135 -2.22 -9.71 6.44
C VAL A 135 -2.22 -8.20 6.68
N VAL A 136 -3.37 -7.56 6.50
CA VAL A 136 -3.58 -6.16 6.87
C VAL A 136 -4.71 -6.08 7.87
N CYS A 137 -4.58 -5.21 8.86
CA CYS A 137 -5.64 -4.95 9.83
C CYS A 137 -5.82 -3.44 10.02
N SER A 138 -6.93 -3.04 10.63
CA SER A 138 -7.11 -1.65 11.06
C SER A 138 -6.12 -1.26 12.15
N GLY A 139 -5.66 -0.01 12.19
CA GLY A 139 -4.91 0.56 13.29
C GLY A 139 -5.73 0.85 14.56
N GLY A 140 -7.06 0.79 14.46
CA GLY A 140 -8.00 1.11 15.53
C GLY A 140 -8.21 -0.04 16.53
N ALA A 141 -9.31 -0.79 16.36
CA ALA A 141 -9.71 -1.89 17.21
C ALA A 141 -8.61 -2.96 17.37
N ASN A 142 -8.60 -3.67 18.50
CA ASN A 142 -7.66 -4.75 18.76
C ASN A 142 -8.26 -5.79 19.73
N HIS A 143 -9.53 -6.13 19.54
CA HIS A 143 -10.27 -7.04 20.40
C HIS A 143 -10.30 -8.46 19.83
N GLN A 144 -10.42 -8.59 18.52
CA GLN A 144 -10.55 -9.87 17.82
C GLN A 144 -9.32 -10.20 16.96
N LYS A 145 -8.25 -9.40 17.02
CA LYS A 145 -7.01 -9.68 16.28
C LYS A 145 -6.33 -10.97 16.73
N GLU A 146 -6.40 -11.97 15.87
CA GLU A 146 -5.69 -13.23 16.01
C GLU A 146 -4.26 -13.15 15.45
N VAL A 147 -4.03 -12.32 14.42
CA VAL A 147 -2.69 -12.05 13.86
C VAL A 147 -2.09 -10.80 14.50
N PRO A 148 -0.95 -10.91 15.21
CA PRO A 148 -0.35 -9.76 15.89
C PRO A 148 0.07 -8.66 14.92
N VAL A 149 -0.14 -7.41 15.33
CA VAL A 149 0.27 -6.24 14.54
C VAL A 149 1.79 -6.12 14.55
N LEU A 150 2.36 -5.74 13.42
CA LEU A 150 3.77 -5.47 13.24
C LEU A 150 4.25 -4.50 14.32
N PRO A 151 5.28 -4.85 15.11
CA PRO A 151 5.73 -4.00 16.20
C PRO A 151 6.22 -2.65 15.68
N ARG A 152 6.29 -1.66 16.56
CA ARG A 152 7.00 -0.41 16.25
C ARG A 152 8.50 -0.68 16.15
N ASP A 153 9.15 0.09 15.29
CA ASP A 153 10.61 0.07 15.17
C ASP A 153 11.27 0.47 16.49
N GLU A 154 12.37 -0.21 16.82
CA GLU A 154 13.27 0.26 17.86
C GLU A 154 14.08 1.46 17.36
N ARG A 155 14.60 2.25 18.29
CA ARG A 155 15.40 3.43 17.93
C ARG A 155 16.64 2.96 17.17
N TYR A 156 16.77 3.40 15.91
CA TYR A 156 17.85 3.06 14.97
C TYR A 156 17.79 1.66 14.34
N GLU A 157 16.66 0.95 14.41
CA GLU A 157 16.48 -0.34 13.74
C GLU A 157 16.64 -0.22 12.20
N ARG A 158 17.48 -1.08 11.61
CA ARG A 158 17.77 -1.11 10.17
C ARG A 158 17.99 -2.55 9.70
N PRO A 159 17.21 -3.05 8.73
CA PRO A 159 16.01 -2.43 8.13
C PRO A 159 14.86 -2.27 9.15
N SER A 160 13.99 -1.27 8.95
CA SER A 160 12.76 -1.15 9.74
C SER A 160 11.89 -2.39 9.60
N LYS A 161 11.03 -2.65 10.57
CA LYS A 161 10.05 -3.74 10.55
C LYS A 161 9.13 -3.66 9.34
N ILE A 162 8.73 -2.46 8.92
CA ILE A 162 7.96 -2.27 7.68
C ILE A 162 8.78 -2.75 6.47
N ALA A 163 10.05 -2.35 6.39
CA ALA A 163 10.90 -2.81 5.29
C ALA A 163 11.09 -4.34 5.34
N GLN A 164 11.28 -4.90 6.54
CA GLN A 164 11.36 -6.34 6.76
C GLN A 164 10.10 -7.08 6.30
N TYR A 165 8.92 -6.53 6.62
CA TYR A 165 7.62 -7.08 6.24
C TYR A 165 7.49 -7.24 4.73
N PHE A 166 7.90 -6.23 3.95
CA PHE A 166 7.69 -6.27 2.49
C PHE A 166 8.87 -6.84 1.68
N ASN A 167 10.12 -6.73 2.16
CA ASN A 167 11.29 -6.89 1.30
C ASN A 167 12.34 -7.91 1.78
N TYR A 168 12.16 -8.54 2.95
CA TYR A 168 13.17 -9.42 3.53
C TYR A 168 12.59 -10.81 3.80
N PRO A 169 12.64 -11.74 2.82
CA PRO A 169 12.09 -13.10 2.94
C PRO A 169 12.58 -13.90 4.15
N GLU A 170 13.81 -13.65 4.59
CA GLU A 170 14.42 -14.31 5.76
C GLU A 170 13.97 -13.71 7.10
N SER A 171 13.22 -12.61 7.10
CA SER A 171 12.72 -12.01 8.33
C SER A 171 11.51 -12.77 8.85
N GLN A 172 11.44 -12.96 10.17
CA GLN A 172 10.23 -13.46 10.84
C GLN A 172 8.99 -12.58 10.59
N TYR A 173 9.20 -11.31 10.24
CA TYR A 173 8.14 -10.36 9.95
C TYR A 173 7.71 -10.39 8.49
N TYR A 174 8.35 -11.17 7.62
CA TYR A 174 8.04 -11.17 6.20
C TYR A 174 6.56 -11.49 5.94
N CYS A 175 5.91 -10.70 5.10
CA CYS A 175 4.46 -10.73 4.89
C CYS A 175 3.94 -12.11 4.44
N ARG A 176 4.69 -12.84 3.61
CA ARG A 176 4.31 -14.18 3.14
C ARG A 176 4.32 -15.22 4.26
N ALA A 177 4.95 -14.96 5.40
CA ALA A 177 4.89 -15.82 6.56
C ALA A 177 3.53 -15.73 7.29
N LEU A 178 2.72 -14.69 7.03
CA LEU A 178 1.39 -14.45 7.59
C LEU A 178 1.30 -14.41 9.13
N ASN A 179 2.46 -14.38 9.81
CA ASN A 179 2.58 -14.36 11.27
C ASN A 179 2.31 -12.97 11.87
N TYR A 180 2.40 -11.92 11.07
CA TYR A 180 2.18 -10.54 11.48
C TYR A 180 1.24 -9.84 10.50
N SER A 181 0.52 -8.84 11.00
CA SER A 181 -0.33 -7.95 10.21
C SER A 181 0.27 -6.55 10.15
N SER A 182 0.11 -5.87 9.01
CA SER A 182 0.46 -4.46 8.88
C SER A 182 -0.80 -3.60 8.99
N THR A 183 -0.71 -2.42 9.61
CA THR A 183 -1.82 -1.45 9.58
C THR A 183 -1.87 -0.68 8.26
N GLU A 184 -2.99 -0.03 7.98
CA GLU A 184 -3.18 0.89 6.85
C GLU A 184 -2.08 1.97 6.76
N PHE A 185 -1.63 2.47 7.93
CA PHE A 185 -0.55 3.45 8.03
C PHE A 185 0.84 2.84 7.73
N GLN A 186 1.04 1.57 8.10
CA GLN A 186 2.29 0.85 7.83
C GLN A 186 2.38 0.36 6.37
N THR A 187 1.25 0.25 5.67
CA THR A 187 1.18 -0.17 4.25
C THR A 187 1.14 0.99 3.24
N GLN A 188 1.22 2.25 3.68
CA GLN A 188 1.07 3.39 2.78
C GLN A 188 2.12 3.38 1.66
N GLY A 189 1.66 3.38 0.40
CA GLY A 189 2.53 3.34 -0.78
C GLY A 189 3.20 1.99 -1.03
N LEU A 190 2.78 0.94 -0.32
CA LEU A 190 3.25 -0.44 -0.47
C LEU A 190 2.06 -1.31 -0.94
N GLU A 191 2.34 -2.30 -1.78
CA GLU A 191 1.30 -3.14 -2.40
C GLU A 191 1.55 -4.61 -2.07
N LEU A 192 0.45 -5.36 -1.92
CA LEU A 192 0.42 -6.82 -1.87
C LEU A 192 -0.44 -7.29 -3.05
N ASP A 193 -0.04 -8.38 -3.70
CA ASP A 193 -0.81 -9.01 -4.80
C ASP A 193 -2.13 -9.59 -4.30
N MET A 194 -2.16 -10.08 -3.06
CA MET A 194 -3.38 -10.49 -2.36
C MET A 194 -3.27 -10.18 -0.87
N THR A 195 -4.30 -9.56 -0.33
CA THR A 195 -4.34 -9.14 1.07
C THR A 195 -5.40 -9.93 1.82
N LEU A 196 -5.00 -10.55 2.93
CA LEU A 196 -5.96 -10.97 3.95
C LEU A 196 -6.28 -9.75 4.82
N VAL A 197 -7.48 -9.23 4.67
CA VAL A 197 -7.98 -8.17 5.57
C VAL A 197 -8.50 -8.83 6.83
N HIS A 198 -7.76 -8.66 7.92
CA HIS A 198 -8.16 -9.11 9.25
C HIS A 198 -9.03 -8.04 9.90
N TRP A 199 -10.35 -8.19 9.70
CA TRP A 199 -11.36 -7.26 10.15
C TRP A 199 -11.70 -7.47 11.63
N ASP A 200 -11.65 -6.41 12.42
CA ASP A 200 -12.01 -6.41 13.85
C ASP A 200 -13.29 -5.57 14.05
N ASP A 201 -13.57 -5.12 15.27
CA ASP A 201 -14.78 -4.35 15.61
C ASP A 201 -14.71 -2.84 15.30
N ASP A 202 -13.80 -2.41 14.42
CA ASP A 202 -13.75 -1.02 13.91
C ASP A 202 -15.07 -0.60 13.23
N LEU A 203 -15.75 -1.57 12.61
CA LEU A 203 -17.08 -1.40 12.07
C LEU A 203 -17.80 -2.75 12.06
N TYR A 204 -18.96 -2.80 12.71
CA TYR A 204 -19.80 -3.99 12.74
C TYR A 204 -21.28 -3.58 12.71
N LEU A 205 -22.13 -4.48 12.20
CA LEU A 205 -23.57 -4.29 12.23
C LEU A 205 -24.10 -4.65 13.61
N GLN A 206 -24.86 -3.74 14.21
CA GLN A 206 -25.53 -3.99 15.48
C GLN A 206 -26.96 -4.43 15.19
N ASN A 207 -27.36 -5.61 15.69
CA ASN A 207 -28.70 -6.19 15.47
C ASN A 207 -29.02 -6.60 14.02
N GLY A 208 -28.01 -6.71 13.14
CA GLY A 208 -28.19 -7.17 11.77
C GLY A 208 -28.78 -6.14 10.81
N THR A 209 -28.80 -4.87 11.22
CA THR A 209 -29.18 -3.70 10.41
C THR A 209 -28.17 -2.59 10.60
#